data_AF-A0AAN5C530-F1
#
_entry.id   AF-A0AAN5C530-F1
#
_cell.length_a   1.000
_cell.length_b   1.000
_cell.length_c   1.000
_cell.angle_alpha   90.00
_cell.angle_beta   90.00
_cell.angle_gamma   90.00
#
_symmetry.space_group_name_H-M   'P 1'
#
loop_
_entity.id
_entity.type
_entity.pdbx_description
1 polymer ?
#
loop_
_entity_poly.entity_id
_entity_poly.type
_entity_poly.pdbx_seq_one_letter_code
_entity_poly.pdbx_strand_id
1 'polypeptide(L)'
;QNRIIPGFPYPHYYFGEGVGEEGRDGCLVLEDLSEKIASPDYIPGFTIPQVECLMDSLASWHAHLFDHLELTKPFLPLKFIDAEFMSLFFTESLKLESLCPEVFESRTRPLEKYFSVEYAHGAIRSFSELGIPPVIVHMDMN
;
A
#
# COMPACT_ATOMS: atom_id res chain seq x y z
N GLN A 1 12.60 -1.62 -19.89
CA GLN A 1 12.14 -2.98 -20.20
C GLN A 1 11.17 -3.40 -19.10
N ASN A 2 10.00 -3.91 -19.45
CA ASN A 2 9.03 -4.41 -18.48
C ASN A 2 9.62 -5.63 -17.76
N ARG A 3 10.14 -5.43 -16.55
CA ARG A 3 10.51 -6.55 -15.68
C ARG A 3 9.22 -7.16 -15.16
N ILE A 4 8.88 -8.34 -15.67
CA ILE A 4 7.77 -9.15 -15.16
C ILE A 4 8.10 -9.53 -13.72
N ILE A 5 7.24 -9.10 -12.81
CA ILE A 5 7.28 -9.46 -11.41
C ILE A 5 6.49 -10.74 -11.26
N PRO A 6 7.14 -11.88 -10.95
CA PRO A 6 6.45 -13.14 -10.77
C PRO A 6 5.35 -12.99 -9.72
N GLY A 7 4.13 -13.42 -10.01
CA GLY A 7 3.03 -13.39 -9.04
C GLY A 7 2.32 -12.05 -8.89
N PHE A 8 2.81 -10.94 -9.44
CA PHE A 8 2.12 -9.64 -9.39
C PHE A 8 1.57 -9.24 -10.77
N PRO A 9 0.23 -9.16 -10.93
CA PRO A 9 -0.36 -8.71 -12.18
C PRO A 9 -0.25 -7.18 -12.32
N TYR A 10 0.34 -6.71 -13.40
CA TYR A 10 0.35 -5.29 -13.77
C TYR A 10 0.15 -5.16 -15.30
N PRO A 11 -0.50 -4.09 -15.78
CA PRO A 11 -0.78 -3.91 -17.20
C PRO A 11 0.53 -3.82 -17.99
N HIS A 12 0.55 -4.41 -19.19
CA HIS A 12 1.71 -4.28 -20.07
C HIS A 12 1.97 -2.81 -20.39
N TYR A 13 3.20 -2.33 -20.17
CA TYR A 13 3.60 -0.97 -20.55
C TYR A 13 4.12 -0.95 -21.98
N TYR A 14 3.54 -0.11 -22.82
CA TYR A 14 3.94 0.03 -24.23
C TYR A 14 4.83 1.24 -24.45
N PHE A 15 4.47 2.38 -23.85
CA PHE A 15 5.16 3.65 -24.08
C PHE A 15 4.91 4.64 -22.95
N GLY A 16 5.81 5.58 -22.76
CA GLY A 16 5.64 6.67 -21.81
C GLY A 16 6.50 7.86 -22.18
N GLU A 17 5.92 9.05 -22.09
CA GLU A 17 6.62 10.31 -22.31
C GLU A 17 7.26 10.79 -21.01
N GLY A 18 8.52 11.22 -21.09
CA GLY A 18 9.20 11.86 -19.97
C GLY A 18 8.63 13.26 -19.70
N VAL A 19 8.46 13.61 -18.42
CA VAL A 19 8.06 14.96 -18.00
C VAL A 19 9.32 15.85 -18.07
N GLY A 20 9.60 16.39 -19.26
CA GLY A 20 10.84 17.13 -19.53
C GLY A 20 10.72 18.65 -19.60
N GLU A 21 9.52 19.20 -19.80
CA GLU A 21 9.28 20.64 -19.96
C GLU A 21 8.02 21.07 -19.19
N GLU A 22 8.04 22.29 -18.62
CA GLU A 22 6.85 22.89 -18.00
C GLU A 22 5.68 22.90 -18.99
N GLY A 23 4.56 22.27 -18.62
CA GLY A 23 3.34 22.24 -19.43
C GLY A 23 3.11 20.97 -20.26
N ARG A 24 3.95 19.94 -20.14
CA ARG A 24 3.63 18.59 -20.65
C ARG A 24 3.24 17.66 -19.51
N ASP A 25 1.96 17.32 -19.44
CA ASP A 25 1.50 16.21 -18.61
C ASP A 25 2.04 14.92 -19.25
N GLY A 26 2.93 14.23 -18.53
CA GLY A 26 3.48 12.97 -19.02
C GLY A 26 2.37 11.98 -19.36
N CYS A 27 2.45 11.35 -20.53
CA CYS A 27 1.50 10.34 -20.96
C CYS A 27 2.10 8.94 -20.78
N LEU A 28 1.27 7.98 -20.35
CA LEU A 28 1.60 6.56 -20.31
C LEU A 28 0.61 5.80 -21.18
N VAL A 29 1.12 4.88 -22.00
CA VAL A 29 0.33 3.95 -22.81
C VAL A 29 0.51 2.55 -22.23
N LEU A 30 -0.58 2.01 -21.71
CA LEU A 30 -0.65 0.73 -21.00
C LEU A 30 -1.68 -0.20 -21.66
N GLU A 31 -1.62 -1.48 -21.33
CA GLU A 31 -2.66 -2.46 -21.66
C GLU A 31 -4.03 -2.02 -21.16
N ASP A 32 -5.02 -2.12 -22.05
CA ASP A 32 -6.41 -1.88 -21.71
C ASP A 32 -6.97 -3.08 -20.94
N LEU A 33 -7.36 -2.83 -19.70
CA LEU A 33 -7.97 -3.80 -18.80
C LEU A 33 -9.43 -3.46 -18.46
N SER A 34 -10.04 -2.49 -19.16
CA SER A 34 -11.39 -1.98 -18.85
C SER A 34 -12.49 -3.05 -18.83
N GLU A 35 -12.36 -4.11 -19.64
CA GLU A 35 -13.31 -5.24 -19.63
C GLU A 35 -13.04 -6.27 -18.52
N LYS A 36 -11.92 -6.14 -17.79
CA LYS A 36 -11.46 -7.08 -16.76
C LYS A 36 -11.43 -6.48 -15.36
N ILE A 37 -11.60 -5.16 -15.22
CA ILE A 37 -11.53 -4.44 -13.95
C ILE A 37 -12.87 -3.78 -13.64
N ALA A 38 -13.27 -3.83 -12.38
CA ALA A 38 -14.37 -3.05 -11.85
C ALA A 38 -13.80 -1.89 -11.02
N SER A 39 -14.48 -0.73 -10.99
CA SER A 39 -14.12 0.30 -10.01
C SER A 39 -14.26 -0.28 -8.61
N PRO A 40 -13.34 0.02 -7.67
CA PRO A 40 -13.50 -0.33 -6.26
C PRO A 40 -14.89 0.06 -5.71
N ASP A 41 -15.43 1.20 -6.17
CA ASP A 41 -16.75 1.72 -5.81
C ASP A 41 -17.92 0.78 -6.17
N TYR A 42 -17.69 -0.17 -7.10
CA TYR A 42 -18.70 -1.10 -7.61
C TYR A 42 -18.42 -2.56 -7.21
N ILE A 43 -17.39 -2.83 -6.41
CA ILE A 43 -17.12 -4.18 -5.91
C ILE A 43 -17.93 -4.38 -4.62
N PRO A 44 -18.91 -5.30 -4.57
CA PRO A 44 -19.75 -5.54 -3.38
C PRO A 44 -19.01 -6.25 -2.23
N GLY A 45 -17.67 -6.29 -2.28
CA GLY A 45 -16.79 -7.11 -1.45
C GLY A 45 -16.06 -8.19 -2.26
N PHE A 46 -14.92 -8.64 -1.74
CA PHE A 46 -14.15 -9.73 -2.31
C PHE A 46 -14.56 -11.07 -1.69
N THR A 47 -14.62 -12.12 -2.51
CA THR A 47 -14.68 -13.50 -2.02
C THR A 47 -13.33 -13.89 -1.38
N ILE A 48 -13.32 -14.90 -0.50
CA ILE A 48 -12.08 -15.38 0.14
C ILE A 48 -10.99 -15.70 -0.90
N PRO A 49 -11.26 -16.44 -1.99
CA PRO A 49 -10.23 -16.72 -3.00
C PRO A 49 -9.69 -15.46 -3.70
N GLN A 50 -10.52 -14.43 -3.85
CA GLN A 50 -10.07 -13.15 -4.41
C GLN A 50 -9.18 -12.39 -3.42
N VAL A 51 -9.49 -12.43 -2.13
CA VAL A 51 -8.63 -11.88 -1.07
C VAL A 51 -7.29 -12.62 -1.04
N GLU A 52 -7.29 -13.96 -1.09
CA GLU A 52 -6.06 -14.76 -1.15
C GLU A 52 -5.20 -14.40 -2.35
N CYS A 53 -5.80 -14.30 -3.55
CA CYS A 53 -5.10 -13.89 -4.77
C CYS A 53 -4.49 -12.48 -4.66
N LEU A 54 -5.22 -11.54 -4.05
CA LEU A 54 -4.75 -10.18 -3.80
C LEU A 54 -3.56 -10.17 -2.82
N MET A 55 -3.66 -10.94 -1.73
CA MET A 55 -2.59 -11.07 -0.73
C MET A 55 -1.33 -11.71 -1.33
N ASP A 56 -1.46 -12.78 -2.12
CA ASP A 56 -0.34 -13.42 -2.81
C ASP A 56 0.32 -12.49 -3.82
N SER A 57 -0.48 -11.71 -4.55
CA SER A 57 0.02 -10.70 -5.49
C SER A 57 0.84 -9.63 -4.77
N LEU A 58 0.31 -9.07 -3.67
CA LEU A 58 1.02 -8.06 -2.87
C LEU A 58 2.29 -8.60 -2.24
N ALA A 59 2.26 -9.82 -1.69
CA ALA A 59 3.44 -10.48 -1.15
C ALA A 59 4.53 -10.66 -2.22
N SER A 60 4.13 -11.02 -3.44
CA SER A 60 5.05 -11.16 -4.58
C SER A 60 5.68 -9.82 -4.98
N TRP A 61 4.91 -8.73 -4.96
CA TRP A 61 5.42 -7.38 -5.18
C TRP A 61 6.40 -6.97 -4.07
N HIS A 62 6.08 -7.21 -2.80
CA HIS A 62 6.98 -6.91 -1.69
C HIS A 62 8.29 -7.70 -1.77
N ALA A 63 8.22 -8.99 -2.09
CA ALA A 63 9.40 -9.82 -2.31
C ALA A 63 10.29 -9.25 -3.43
N HIS A 64 9.69 -8.81 -4.53
CA HIS A 64 10.44 -8.16 -5.62
C HIS A 64 11.10 -6.86 -5.19
N LEU A 65 10.42 -6.02 -4.39
CA LEU A 65 11.00 -4.78 -3.87
C LEU A 65 12.17 -5.03 -2.91
N PHE A 66 12.15 -6.12 -2.14
CA PHE A 66 13.28 -6.50 -1.28
C PHE A 66 14.55 -6.75 -2.07
N ASP A 67 14.43 -7.32 -3.27
CA ASP A 67 15.56 -7.58 -4.18
C ASP A 67 15.92 -6.38 -5.07
N HIS A 68 15.05 -5.36 -5.14
CA HIS A 68 15.17 -4.21 -6.05
C HIS A 68 14.89 -2.87 -5.35
N LEU A 69 15.69 -2.58 -4.31
CA LEU A 69 15.55 -1.36 -3.50
C LEU A 69 15.65 -0.07 -4.33
N GLU A 70 16.31 -0.08 -5.49
CA GLU A 70 16.39 1.07 -6.40
C GLU A 70 15.03 1.51 -6.96
N LEU A 71 14.04 0.61 -6.95
CA LEU A 71 12.67 0.90 -7.37
C LEU A 71 11.87 1.63 -6.28
N THR A 72 12.35 1.59 -5.04
CA THR A 72 11.75 2.33 -3.94
C THR A 72 12.30 3.74 -3.92
N LYS A 73 11.42 4.74 -3.98
CA LYS A 73 11.81 6.10 -3.57
C LYS A 73 12.01 6.07 -2.05
N PRO A 74 12.91 6.90 -1.49
CA PRO A 74 12.96 7.12 -0.05
C PRO A 74 11.54 7.45 0.43
N PHE A 75 10.99 6.58 1.27
CA PHE A 75 9.65 6.76 1.81
C PHE A 75 9.61 8.09 2.58
N LEU A 76 8.46 8.77 2.51
CA LEU A 76 8.28 10.18 2.85
C LEU A 76 9.00 10.62 4.14
N PRO A 77 9.49 11.87 4.17
CA PRO A 77 10.16 12.43 5.34
C PRO A 77 9.25 12.33 6.56
N LEU A 78 9.83 11.88 7.68
CA LEU A 78 9.23 11.78 9.02
C LEU A 78 8.38 13.01 9.43
N LYS A 79 8.60 14.16 8.78
CA LYS A 79 7.84 15.41 8.95
C LYS A 79 6.33 15.29 8.76
N PHE A 80 5.83 14.25 8.09
CA PHE A 80 4.39 14.01 7.90
C PHE A 80 3.78 13.04 8.91
N ILE A 81 4.59 12.49 9.81
CA ILE A 81 4.13 11.63 10.90
C ILE A 81 4.00 12.50 12.14
N ASP A 82 2.78 12.97 12.40
CA ASP A 82 2.45 13.75 13.57
C ASP A 82 1.30 13.10 14.36
N ALA A 83 0.96 13.70 15.50
CA ALA A 83 -0.06 13.17 16.39
C ALA A 83 -1.46 13.15 15.75
N GLU A 84 -1.76 14.10 14.86
CA GLU A 84 -3.04 14.16 14.16
C GLU A 84 -3.14 13.01 13.17
N PHE A 85 -2.10 12.77 12.39
CA PHE A 85 -1.99 11.66 11.47
C PHE A 85 -2.13 10.31 12.20
N MET A 86 -1.40 10.10 13.31
CA MET A 86 -1.49 8.84 14.07
C MET A 86 -2.87 8.64 14.71
N SER A 87 -3.50 9.71 15.20
CA SER A 87 -4.87 9.68 15.75
C SER A 87 -5.91 9.31 14.70
N LEU A 88 -5.76 9.85 13.47
CA LEU A 88 -6.62 9.49 12.35
C LEU A 88 -6.55 7.98 12.06
N PHE A 89 -5.33 7.42 11.95
CA PHE A 89 -5.14 5.98 11.72
C PHE A 89 -5.79 5.10 12.80
N PHE A 90 -5.66 5.49 14.07
CA PHE A 90 -6.29 4.75 15.16
C PHE A 90 -7.82 4.85 15.08
N THR A 91 -8.35 6.05 14.81
CA THR A 91 -9.79 6.29 14.66
C THR A 91 -10.39 5.47 13.52
N GLU A 92 -9.71 5.40 12.38
CA GLU A 92 -10.11 4.55 11.26
C GLU A 92 -10.05 3.07 11.63
N SER A 93 -9.01 2.63 12.35
CA SER A 93 -8.89 1.24 12.83
C SER A 93 -10.03 0.85 13.77
N LEU A 94 -10.56 1.77 14.58
CA LEU A 94 -11.71 1.52 15.45
C LEU A 94 -12.99 1.20 14.65
N LYS A 95 -13.11 1.63 13.38
CA LYS A 95 -14.25 1.27 12.53
C LYS A 95 -14.32 -0.24 12.26
N LEU A 96 -13.20 -0.95 12.32
CA LEU A 96 -13.17 -2.41 12.20
C LEU A 96 -14.00 -3.10 13.29
N GLU A 97 -14.08 -2.51 14.50
CA GLU A 97 -14.92 -3.04 15.59
C GLU A 97 -16.41 -3.03 15.18
N SER A 98 -16.85 -2.07 14.36
CA SER A 98 -18.23 -2.02 13.85
C SER A 98 -18.46 -2.86 12.59
N LEU A 99 -17.44 -3.03 11.75
CA LEU A 99 -17.55 -3.74 10.48
C LEU A 99 -17.50 -5.26 10.66
N CYS A 100 -16.71 -5.74 11.62
CA CYS A 100 -16.50 -7.15 11.89
C CYS A 100 -16.28 -7.37 13.42
N PRO A 101 -17.31 -7.12 14.24
CA PRO A 101 -17.21 -7.16 15.70
C PRO A 101 -16.71 -8.50 16.23
N GLU A 102 -17.13 -9.61 15.65
CA GLU A 102 -16.73 -10.96 16.05
C GLU A 102 -15.21 -11.20 15.96
N VAL A 103 -14.50 -10.45 15.12
CA VAL A 103 -13.04 -10.52 14.99
C VAL A 103 -12.35 -9.43 15.80
N PHE A 104 -12.87 -8.20 15.80
CA PHE A 104 -12.15 -7.01 16.25
C PHE A 104 -12.65 -6.38 17.56
N GLU A 105 -13.86 -6.69 18.00
CA GLU A 105 -14.44 -6.10 19.21
C GLU A 105 -13.48 -6.26 20.40
N SER A 106 -13.20 -5.16 21.10
CA SER A 106 -12.27 -5.06 22.23
C SER A 106 -10.81 -5.39 21.96
N ARG A 107 -10.44 -5.76 20.72
CA ARG A 107 -9.06 -6.08 20.33
C ARG A 107 -8.30 -4.89 19.73
N THR A 108 -9.01 -3.92 19.16
CA THR A 108 -8.39 -2.75 18.54
C THR A 108 -7.96 -1.71 19.58
N ARG A 109 -8.83 -1.41 20.57
CA ARG A 109 -8.54 -0.39 21.60
C ARG A 109 -7.21 -0.58 22.35
N PRO A 110 -6.81 -1.79 22.79
CA PRO A 110 -5.53 -2.01 23.45
C PRO A 110 -4.30 -1.65 22.60
N LEU A 111 -4.47 -1.47 21.28
CA LEU A 111 -3.39 -1.15 20.35
C LEU A 111 -3.11 0.35 20.23
N GLU A 112 -3.90 1.23 20.85
CA GLU A 112 -3.76 2.71 20.78
C GLU A 112 -2.33 3.20 20.95
N LYS A 113 -1.60 2.63 21.92
CA LYS A 113 -0.19 3.00 22.20
C LYS A 113 0.75 2.82 21.02
N TYR A 114 0.42 1.93 20.08
CA TYR A 114 1.20 1.68 18.86
C TYR A 114 0.90 2.71 17.76
N PHE A 115 -0.19 3.46 17.89
CA PHE A 115 -0.53 4.60 17.06
C PHE A 115 0.04 5.89 17.67
N SER A 116 1.35 5.91 17.90
CA SER A 116 2.09 7.08 18.39
C SER A 116 3.22 7.46 17.44
N VAL A 117 3.58 8.75 17.45
CA VAL A 117 4.69 9.28 16.64
C VAL A 117 6.00 8.59 17.03
N GLU A 118 6.21 8.37 18.32
CA GLU A 118 7.39 7.67 18.84
C GLU A 118 7.50 6.25 18.29
N TYR A 119 6.37 5.50 18.27
CA TYR A 119 6.35 4.14 17.77
C TYR A 119 6.56 4.10 16.25
N ALA A 120 5.92 5.00 15.50
CA ALA A 120 6.11 5.13 14.06
C ALA A 120 7.57 5.48 13.69
N HIS A 121 8.18 6.44 14.38
CA HIS A 121 9.59 6.79 14.20
C HIS A 121 10.54 5.66 14.65
N GLY A 122 10.18 4.91 15.68
CA GLY A 122 10.90 3.73 16.12
C GLY A 122 10.89 2.63 15.04
N ALA A 123 9.71 2.33 14.51
CA ALA A 123 9.53 1.32 13.45
C ALA A 123 10.34 1.67 12.20
N ILE A 124 10.27 2.92 11.73
CA ILE A 124 11.01 3.37 10.53
C ILE A 124 12.52 3.23 10.73
N ARG A 125 13.05 3.59 11.92
CA ARG A 125 14.47 3.41 12.24
C ARG A 125 14.86 1.94 12.24
N SER A 126 14.08 1.08 12.91
CA SER A 126 14.33 -0.36 12.94
C SER A 126 14.34 -0.98 11.55
N PHE A 127 13.40 -0.61 10.67
CA PHE A 127 13.37 -1.12 9.29
C PHE A 127 14.60 -0.66 8.49
N SER A 128 14.98 0.61 8.64
CA SER A 128 16.20 1.14 8.02
C SER A 128 17.46 0.43 8.50
N GLU A 129 17.57 0.13 9.80
CA GLU A 129 18.73 -0.59 10.38
C GLU A 129 18.79 -2.05 9.94
N LEU A 130 17.64 -2.68 9.75
CA LEU A 130 17.53 -4.07 9.29
C LEU A 130 17.68 -4.22 7.77
N GLY A 131 17.83 -3.12 7.03
CA GLY A 131 17.85 -3.14 5.56
C GLY A 131 16.52 -3.61 4.96
N ILE A 132 15.43 -3.55 5.73
CA ILE A 132 14.09 -3.93 5.30
C ILE A 132 13.45 -2.66 4.70
N PRO A 133 13.15 -2.61 3.40
CA PRO A 133 12.43 -1.49 2.83
C PRO A 133 11.04 -1.40 3.46
N PRO A 134 10.51 -0.17 3.57
CA PRO A 134 9.17 0.04 4.09
C PRO A 134 8.16 -0.71 3.21
N VAL A 135 7.36 -1.56 3.87
CA VAL A 135 6.27 -2.29 3.22
C VAL A 135 5.22 -1.26 2.81
N ILE A 136 5.02 -1.08 1.51
CA ILE A 136 3.93 -0.26 1.00
C ILE A 136 2.63 -1.01 1.28
N VAL A 137 1.88 -0.52 2.26
CA VAL A 137 0.50 -0.94 2.50
C VAL A 137 -0.36 0.21 1.97
N HIS A 138 -1.07 -0.01 0.86
CA HIS A 138 -2.01 0.99 0.34
C HIS A 138 -3.14 1.17 1.36
N MET A 139 -3.38 2.41 1.79
CA MET A 139 -4.55 2.75 2.62
C MET A 139 -5.87 2.48 1.89
N ASP A 140 -5.86 2.48 0.55
CA ASP A 140 -7.05 2.33 -0.31
C ASP A 140 -7.60 0.89 -0.39
N MET A 141 -7.04 -0.03 0.41
CA MET A 141 -7.46 -1.43 0.46
C MET A 141 -8.26 -1.81 1.71
N ASN A 142 -8.56 -0.84 2.59
CA ASN A 142 -9.47 -0.99 3.73
C ASN A 142 -10.83 -0.34 3.44
#